data_AF-V9IE79-F1
#
_entry.id   AF-V9IE79-F1
#
_cell.length_a   1.000
_cell.length_b   1.000
_cell.length_c   1.000
_cell.angle_alpha   90.00
_cell.angle_beta   90.00
_cell.angle_gamma   90.00
#
_symmetry.space_group_name_H-M   'P 1'
#
loop_
_entity.id
_entity.type
_entity.pdbx_description
1 polymer ?
#
loop_
_entity_poly.entity_id
_entity_poly.type
_entity_poly.pdbx_seq_one_letter_code
_entity_poly.pdbx_strand_id
1 'polypeptide(L)'
;METEIIESQPFKNLQELYDNVDNLKPWPDIKKLRESTDYVYNGSEINIQKLYLEKFDRQEQPRTLLCHDMKGGYLQDRFIDGSKSYESYLFYHWSVIDTFVYFSHYFITIPPYGWINAAHNHGVKILGTVITEREGIWDLILISQEDVRKFADALIVVAKFYKFDGWLLNIENVIKNEQINNLIYFVKYLTDNIHEAIKDSEIIWYDSVTNEGTLNWQNELNNKNIDFFLNCDGIYLNYNWNKSKLENSYALAKNHNRNVHDIYVGLDVWGRGCPGGGGFNSTYVIIMFHI
;
A
#
# COMPACT_ATOMS: atom_id res chain seq x y z
N MET A 1 19.32 -2.18 -35.69
CA MET A 1 17.99 -1.94 -35.08
C MET A 1 18.27 -1.56 -33.64
N GLU A 2 18.03 -0.29 -33.28
CA GLU A 2 18.06 0.11 -31.87
C GLU A 2 16.90 -0.60 -31.19
N THR A 3 17.18 -1.38 -30.14
CA THR A 3 16.16 -1.97 -29.29
C THR A 3 15.44 -0.83 -28.58
N GLU A 4 14.12 -0.72 -28.77
CA GLU A 4 13.30 0.24 -28.03
C GLU A 4 13.43 -0.06 -26.53
N ILE A 5 13.87 0.94 -25.76
CA ILE A 5 13.99 0.80 -24.31
C ILE A 5 12.58 0.78 -23.73
N ILE A 6 12.20 -0.34 -23.12
CA ILE A 6 10.94 -0.48 -22.41
C ILE A 6 11.17 -0.10 -20.96
N GLU A 7 10.34 0.81 -20.43
CA GLU A 7 10.36 1.22 -19.03
C GLU A 7 8.95 1.27 -18.43
N SER A 8 8.86 1.01 -17.13
CA SER A 8 7.67 1.31 -16.34
C SER A 8 7.54 2.82 -16.18
N GLN A 9 6.32 3.33 -16.39
CA GLN A 9 5.99 4.74 -16.23
C GLN A 9 4.71 4.91 -15.40
N PRO A 10 4.64 5.94 -14.55
CA PRO A 10 3.41 6.30 -13.87
C PRO A 10 2.45 7.02 -14.82
N PHE A 11 1.16 7.07 -14.47
CA PHE A 11 0.26 8.07 -15.05
C PHE A 11 0.36 9.36 -14.26
N LYS A 12 0.55 10.50 -14.94
CA LYS A 12 0.79 11.80 -14.31
C LYS A 12 -0.49 12.57 -14.03
N ASN A 13 -1.59 12.24 -14.72
CA ASN A 13 -2.89 12.89 -14.56
C ASN A 13 -4.03 12.00 -15.12
N LEU A 14 -5.28 12.42 -14.92
CA LEU A 14 -6.48 11.71 -15.37
C LEU A 14 -6.58 11.55 -16.89
N GLN A 15 -6.17 12.56 -17.65
CA GLN A 15 -6.22 12.50 -19.11
C GLN A 15 -5.30 11.41 -19.63
N GLU A 16 -4.05 11.37 -19.14
CA GLU A 16 -3.08 10.34 -19.51
C GLU A 16 -3.57 8.94 -19.12
N LEU A 17 -4.21 8.77 -17.96
CA LEU A 17 -4.82 7.51 -17.57
C LEU A 17 -5.90 7.09 -18.57
N TYR A 18 -6.91 7.94 -18.80
CA TYR A 18 -8.06 7.58 -19.61
C TYR A 18 -7.74 7.42 -21.10
N ASP A 19 -6.76 8.15 -21.63
CA ASP A 19 -6.33 8.01 -23.03
C ASP A 19 -5.57 6.69 -23.29
N ASN A 20 -4.98 6.09 -22.25
CA ASN A 20 -4.06 4.97 -22.41
C ASN A 20 -4.49 3.67 -21.71
N VAL A 21 -5.49 3.69 -20.81
CA VAL A 21 -5.93 2.51 -20.06
C VAL A 21 -6.41 1.36 -20.95
N ASP A 22 -6.96 1.67 -22.12
CA ASP A 22 -7.38 0.68 -23.12
C ASP A 22 -6.25 0.27 -24.09
N ASN A 23 -5.07 0.89 -23.99
CA ASN A 23 -3.93 0.67 -24.89
C ASN A 23 -2.60 0.50 -24.11
N LEU A 24 -2.66 -0.25 -23.01
CA LEU A 24 -1.48 -0.55 -22.19
C LEU A 24 -0.47 -1.42 -22.97
N LYS A 25 0.82 -1.12 -22.79
CA LYS A 25 1.91 -1.86 -23.45
C LYS A 25 2.30 -3.07 -22.60
N PRO A 26 2.32 -4.29 -23.15
CA PRO A 26 2.67 -5.47 -22.39
C PRO A 26 4.14 -5.46 -21.98
N TRP A 27 4.42 -5.98 -20.79
CA TRP A 27 5.76 -6.34 -20.35
C TRP A 27 6.06 -7.81 -20.67
N PRO A 28 7.33 -8.26 -20.54
CA PRO A 28 7.65 -9.68 -20.53
C PRO A 28 6.87 -10.45 -19.46
N ASP A 29 6.99 -11.77 -19.43
CA ASP A 29 6.17 -12.61 -18.55
C ASP A 29 6.29 -12.21 -17.07
N ILE A 30 5.21 -11.64 -16.54
CA ILE A 30 5.06 -11.31 -15.12
C ILE A 30 4.62 -12.58 -14.40
N LYS A 31 5.43 -12.97 -13.41
CA LYS A 31 5.23 -14.15 -12.58
C LYS A 31 3.95 -14.01 -11.76
N LYS A 32 3.26 -15.12 -11.52
CA LYS A 32 2.13 -15.15 -10.59
C LYS A 32 2.63 -15.06 -9.14
N LEU A 33 1.83 -14.46 -8.27
CA LEU A 33 2.06 -14.48 -6.84
C LEU A 33 2.19 -15.92 -6.35
N ARG A 34 3.36 -16.26 -5.79
CA ARG A 34 3.63 -17.58 -5.22
C ARG A 34 2.83 -17.74 -3.93
N GLU A 35 2.26 -18.93 -3.72
CA GLU A 35 1.64 -19.25 -2.44
C GLU A 35 2.69 -19.27 -1.30
N SER A 36 2.36 -18.57 -0.22
CA SER A 36 3.11 -18.57 1.03
C SER A 36 2.60 -19.68 1.96
N THR A 37 3.45 -20.12 2.89
CA THR A 37 3.02 -21.06 3.94
C THR A 37 1.97 -20.42 4.85
N ASP A 38 1.07 -21.25 5.37
CA ASP A 38 0.03 -20.91 6.35
C ASP A 38 0.59 -20.72 7.77
N TYR A 39 1.87 -20.97 7.98
CA TYR A 39 2.55 -20.78 9.25
C TYR A 39 3.77 -19.86 9.17
N VAL A 40 4.11 -19.29 10.33
CA VAL A 40 5.36 -18.56 10.59
C VAL A 40 6.07 -19.12 11.82
N TYR A 41 7.33 -18.73 12.01
CA TYR A 41 8.14 -19.09 13.17
C TYR A 41 8.43 -17.86 14.02
N ASN A 42 8.54 -18.05 15.33
CA ASN A 42 8.96 -16.99 16.23
C ASN A 42 10.47 -16.72 16.05
N GLY A 43 10.84 -15.48 15.72
CA GLY A 43 12.24 -15.10 15.51
C GLY A 43 13.14 -15.33 16.72
N SER A 44 12.61 -15.29 17.94
CA SER A 44 13.39 -15.58 19.15
C SER A 44 13.86 -17.04 19.21
N GLU A 45 13.06 -17.99 18.72
CA GLU A 45 13.42 -19.41 18.67
C GLU A 45 14.53 -19.68 17.66
N ILE A 46 14.51 -18.95 16.54
CA ILE A 46 15.57 -18.99 15.53
C ILE A 46 16.87 -18.44 16.11
N ASN A 47 16.81 -17.31 16.83
CA ASN A 47 17.98 -16.67 17.44
C ASN A 47 18.69 -17.57 18.46
N ILE A 48 17.93 -18.31 19.26
CA ILE A 48 18.50 -19.28 20.23
C ILE A 48 18.80 -20.65 19.61
N GLN A 49 18.64 -20.79 18.28
CA GLN A 49 18.88 -22.04 17.53
C GLN A 49 18.11 -23.24 18.11
N LYS A 50 16.85 -23.01 18.48
CA LYS A 50 15.97 -24.06 19.00
C LYS A 50 15.85 -25.18 17.95
N LEU A 51 16.08 -26.43 18.38
CA LEU A 51 16.11 -27.59 17.48
C LEU A 51 14.76 -27.83 16.76
N TYR A 52 13.65 -27.54 17.45
CA TYR A 52 12.30 -27.65 16.91
C TYR A 52 11.58 -26.32 17.09
N LEU A 53 11.27 -25.66 15.98
CA LEU A 53 10.55 -24.38 15.97
C LEU A 53 9.04 -24.63 16.06
N GLU A 54 8.37 -23.80 16.84
CA GLU A 54 6.91 -23.81 16.96
C GLU A 54 6.31 -23.08 15.75
N LYS A 55 5.32 -23.72 15.13
CA LYS A 55 4.58 -23.15 13.99
C LYS A 55 3.39 -22.37 14.53
N PHE A 56 3.31 -21.09 14.19
CA PHE A 56 2.18 -20.23 14.49
C PHE A 56 1.36 -20.01 13.23
N ASP A 57 0.03 -19.97 13.35
CA ASP A 57 -0.85 -19.60 12.24
C ASP A 57 -0.52 -18.19 11.77
N ARG A 58 -0.15 -18.06 10.49
CA ARG A 58 0.26 -16.80 9.88
C ARG A 58 -0.86 -15.75 9.92
N GLN A 59 -2.12 -16.17 9.79
CA GLN A 59 -3.26 -15.24 9.73
C GLN A 59 -3.57 -14.58 11.07
N GLU A 60 -3.15 -15.22 12.17
CA GLU A 60 -3.30 -14.73 13.54
C GLU A 60 -2.07 -13.92 14.02
N GLN A 61 -1.06 -13.73 13.16
CA GLN A 61 0.14 -12.96 13.49
C GLN A 61 0.07 -11.54 12.91
N PRO A 62 0.77 -10.57 13.55
CA PRO A 62 0.96 -9.24 12.97
C PRO A 62 1.60 -9.31 11.59
N ARG A 63 1.07 -8.51 10.65
CA ARG A 63 1.60 -8.36 9.30
C ARG A 63 2.59 -7.19 9.22
N THR A 64 3.56 -7.31 8.33
CA THR A 64 4.52 -6.23 8.03
C THR A 64 4.35 -5.72 6.61
N LEU A 65 4.07 -4.41 6.49
CA LEU A 65 4.06 -3.69 5.22
C LEU A 65 5.34 -2.87 5.08
N LEU A 66 6.04 -3.02 3.95
CA LEU A 66 7.18 -2.19 3.59
C LEU A 66 6.78 -1.16 2.54
N CYS A 67 6.83 0.12 2.88
CA CYS A 67 6.60 1.21 1.93
C CYS A 67 7.94 1.70 1.36
N HIS A 68 8.20 1.40 0.09
CA HIS A 68 9.42 1.77 -0.62
C HIS A 68 9.32 3.19 -1.17
N ASP A 69 9.70 4.18 -0.37
CA ASP A 69 9.85 5.58 -0.78
C ASP A 69 11.34 5.94 -0.97
N MET A 70 11.90 5.52 -2.11
CA MET A 70 13.32 5.76 -2.41
C MET A 70 13.47 6.84 -3.48
N LYS A 71 13.90 8.04 -3.06
CA LYS A 71 14.24 9.18 -3.94
C LYS A 71 13.14 9.49 -4.99
N GLY A 72 11.88 9.36 -4.58
CA GLY A 72 10.72 9.65 -5.43
C GLY A 72 10.34 8.56 -6.44
N GLY A 73 10.97 7.38 -6.39
CA GLY A 73 10.63 6.23 -7.23
C GLY A 73 11.09 6.35 -8.69
N TYR A 74 10.86 5.29 -9.47
CA TYR A 74 11.23 5.15 -10.89
C TYR A 74 12.68 5.53 -11.19
N LEU A 75 13.61 5.02 -10.37
CA LEU A 75 15.04 5.15 -10.62
C LEU A 75 15.45 4.15 -11.71
N GLN A 76 16.62 3.54 -11.59
CA GLN A 76 17.12 2.58 -12.56
C GLN A 76 16.35 1.26 -12.59
N ASP A 77 15.49 1.04 -11.59
CA ASP A 77 14.57 -0.08 -11.45
C ASP A 77 13.36 -0.01 -12.38
N ARG A 78 13.11 1.14 -13.02
CA ARG A 78 12.02 1.29 -14.02
C ARG A 78 12.28 0.53 -15.32
N PHE A 79 13.54 0.32 -15.68
CA PHE A 79 13.91 -0.30 -16.96
C PHE A 79 13.64 -1.80 -16.91
N ILE A 80 12.87 -2.29 -17.87
CA ILE A 80 12.43 -3.70 -17.91
C ILE A 80 13.62 -4.65 -18.12
N ASP A 81 14.55 -4.27 -18.99
CA ASP A 81 15.78 -5.03 -19.28
C ASP A 81 16.93 -4.71 -18.30
N GLY A 82 16.62 -4.00 -17.21
CA GLY A 82 17.58 -3.56 -16.21
C GLY A 82 18.42 -2.35 -16.63
N SER A 83 19.44 -2.05 -15.84
CA SER A 83 20.33 -0.92 -16.05
C SER A 83 21.79 -1.31 -15.82
N LYS A 84 22.72 -0.44 -16.22
CA LYS A 84 24.15 -0.58 -15.92
C LYS A 84 24.54 -0.03 -14.54
N SER A 85 23.56 0.42 -13.75
CA SER A 85 23.81 1.00 -12.42
C SER A 85 24.15 -0.07 -11.40
N TYR A 86 25.15 0.19 -10.57
CA TYR A 86 25.51 -0.64 -9.40
C TYR A 86 24.96 -0.09 -8.08
N GLU A 87 24.29 1.07 -8.11
CA GLU A 87 23.79 1.78 -6.92
C GLU A 87 22.27 1.65 -6.73
N SER A 88 21.65 0.69 -7.43
CA SER A 88 20.22 0.43 -7.30
C SER A 88 19.89 -0.08 -5.90
N TYR A 89 18.74 0.31 -5.36
CA TYR A 89 18.25 -0.23 -4.11
C TYR A 89 17.96 -1.72 -4.25
N LEU A 90 18.44 -2.52 -3.31
CA LEU A 90 18.26 -3.97 -3.28
C LEU A 90 17.58 -4.34 -1.96
N PHE A 91 16.49 -5.12 -2.06
CA PHE A 91 15.79 -5.63 -0.91
C PHE A 91 15.89 -7.16 -0.86
N TYR A 92 16.33 -7.68 0.28
CA TYR A 92 16.59 -9.11 0.49
C TYR A 92 15.67 -9.74 1.54
N HIS A 93 15.02 -8.94 2.38
CA HIS A 93 14.27 -9.40 3.55
C HIS A 93 12.81 -9.71 3.21
N TRP A 94 12.55 -10.35 2.07
CA TRP A 94 11.21 -10.70 1.62
C TRP A 94 10.48 -11.64 2.58
N SER A 95 11.20 -12.49 3.32
CA SER A 95 10.61 -13.46 4.23
C SER A 95 10.01 -12.87 5.52
N VAL A 96 10.20 -11.57 5.77
CA VAL A 96 9.70 -10.89 6.98
C VAL A 96 8.69 -9.79 6.68
N ILE A 97 8.22 -9.70 5.43
CA ILE A 97 7.16 -8.78 5.02
C ILE A 97 6.03 -9.55 4.36
N ASP A 98 4.82 -9.00 4.43
CA ASP A 98 3.61 -9.55 3.81
C ASP A 98 3.22 -8.76 2.57
N THR A 99 3.43 -7.44 2.60
CA THR A 99 3.07 -6.51 1.53
C THR A 99 4.22 -5.55 1.27
N PHE A 100 4.54 -5.34 -0.01
CA PHE A 100 5.49 -4.34 -0.49
C PHE A 100 4.74 -3.25 -1.25
N VAL A 101 4.83 -2.00 -0.83
CA VAL A 101 4.26 -0.87 -1.58
C VAL A 101 5.36 -0.18 -2.36
N TYR A 102 5.26 -0.15 -3.69
CA TYR A 102 6.14 0.66 -4.51
C TYR A 102 5.64 2.11 -4.49
N PHE A 103 6.26 2.96 -3.67
CA PHE A 103 5.82 4.33 -3.47
C PHE A 103 6.54 5.29 -4.40
N SER A 104 5.81 6.28 -4.88
CA SER A 104 6.35 7.42 -5.61
C SER A 104 5.43 8.62 -5.43
N HIS A 105 5.88 9.82 -5.81
CA HIS A 105 5.07 11.04 -5.78
C HIS A 105 4.36 11.33 -7.11
N TYR A 106 4.16 10.29 -7.94
CA TYR A 106 3.38 10.39 -9.17
C TYR A 106 1.94 9.94 -8.95
N PHE A 107 0.99 10.59 -9.63
CA PHE A 107 -0.44 10.40 -9.42
C PHE A 107 -0.87 8.93 -9.34
N ILE A 108 -0.55 8.13 -10.36
CA ILE A 108 -0.76 6.67 -10.33
C ILE A 108 0.57 5.97 -10.57
N THR A 109 0.99 5.24 -9.55
CA THR A 109 2.26 4.53 -9.52
C THR A 109 2.05 3.05 -9.83
N ILE A 110 2.58 2.60 -10.96
CA ILE A 110 2.65 1.18 -11.34
C ILE A 110 3.98 0.62 -10.83
N PRO A 111 3.98 -0.41 -9.97
CA PRO A 111 5.23 -1.04 -9.54
C PRO A 111 6.05 -1.52 -10.73
N PRO A 112 7.36 -1.22 -10.81
CA PRO A 112 8.18 -1.70 -11.92
C PRO A 112 8.21 -3.22 -12.02
N TYR A 113 8.28 -3.73 -13.25
CA TYR A 113 8.34 -5.16 -13.59
C TYR A 113 9.29 -5.97 -12.71
N GLY A 114 10.50 -5.45 -12.47
CA GLY A 114 11.50 -6.13 -11.63
C GLY A 114 11.02 -6.35 -10.20
N TRP A 115 10.35 -5.35 -9.61
CA TRP A 115 9.80 -5.41 -8.26
C TRP A 115 8.61 -6.36 -8.17
N ILE A 116 7.69 -6.34 -9.15
CA ILE A 116 6.56 -7.27 -9.17
C ILE A 116 7.06 -8.72 -9.16
N ASN A 117 7.98 -9.03 -10.07
CA ASN A 117 8.54 -10.37 -10.17
C ASN A 117 9.34 -10.77 -8.93
N ALA A 118 10.05 -9.84 -8.29
CA ALA A 118 10.78 -10.10 -7.06
C ALA A 118 9.82 -10.44 -5.90
N ALA A 119 8.80 -9.61 -5.68
CA ALA A 119 7.80 -9.82 -4.63
C ALA A 119 7.05 -11.14 -4.82
N HIS A 120 6.53 -11.38 -6.03
CA HIS A 120 5.77 -12.58 -6.36
C HIS A 120 6.58 -13.87 -6.21
N ASN A 121 7.87 -13.88 -6.55
CA ASN A 121 8.75 -15.05 -6.32
C ASN A 121 8.86 -15.43 -4.84
N HIS A 122 8.76 -14.45 -3.96
CA HIS A 122 8.85 -14.63 -2.52
C HIS A 122 7.48 -14.76 -1.84
N GLY A 123 6.39 -14.77 -2.61
CA GLY A 123 5.03 -14.88 -2.08
C GLY A 123 4.59 -13.65 -1.27
N VAL A 124 5.09 -12.47 -1.67
CA VAL A 124 4.79 -11.16 -1.08
C VAL A 124 3.92 -10.39 -2.05
N LYS A 125 2.82 -9.80 -1.56
CA LYS A 125 1.96 -8.92 -2.35
C LYS A 125 2.70 -7.63 -2.70
N ILE A 126 2.45 -7.08 -3.87
CA ILE A 126 2.99 -5.80 -4.29
C ILE A 126 1.89 -4.82 -4.70
N LEU A 127 1.87 -3.65 -4.07
CA LEU A 127 0.89 -2.61 -4.33
C LEU A 127 1.53 -1.45 -5.09
N GLY A 128 0.76 -0.89 -6.02
CA GLY A 128 1.00 0.44 -6.53
C GLY A 128 0.54 1.50 -5.54
N THR A 129 0.68 2.76 -5.94
CA THR A 129 0.24 3.91 -5.13
C THR A 129 -0.62 4.84 -5.96
N VAL A 130 -1.80 5.19 -5.45
CA VAL A 130 -2.57 6.35 -5.90
C VAL A 130 -2.31 7.46 -4.90
N ILE A 131 -1.60 8.50 -5.34
CA ILE A 131 -1.28 9.64 -4.48
C ILE A 131 -1.73 10.95 -5.12
N THR A 132 -2.31 11.82 -4.30
CA THR A 132 -2.73 13.14 -4.74
C THR A 132 -2.28 14.18 -3.72
N GLU A 133 -1.31 15.00 -4.12
CA GLU A 133 -0.73 16.08 -3.29
C GLU A 133 -1.14 17.47 -3.81
N ARG A 134 -1.87 17.53 -4.93
CA ARG A 134 -2.33 18.77 -5.58
C ARG A 134 -3.85 18.81 -5.67
N GLU A 135 -4.43 19.98 -5.47
CA GLU A 135 -5.88 20.18 -5.47
C GLU A 135 -6.52 19.99 -6.85
N GLY A 136 -7.83 19.74 -6.85
CA GLY A 136 -8.69 19.81 -8.04
C GLY A 136 -8.93 18.49 -8.78
N ILE A 137 -8.09 17.47 -8.62
CA ILE A 137 -8.28 16.18 -9.31
C ILE A 137 -9.52 15.43 -8.82
N TRP A 138 -9.77 15.48 -7.51
CA TRP A 138 -10.93 14.84 -6.88
C TRP A 138 -12.25 15.54 -7.20
N ASP A 139 -12.23 16.82 -7.59
CA ASP A 139 -13.43 17.51 -8.04
C ASP A 139 -14.02 16.88 -9.31
N LEU A 140 -13.17 16.32 -10.15
CA LEU A 140 -13.57 15.63 -11.37
C LEU A 140 -13.96 14.18 -11.08
N ILE A 141 -13.19 13.48 -10.24
CA ILE A 141 -13.44 12.06 -9.91
C ILE A 141 -14.72 11.90 -9.08
N LEU A 142 -14.97 12.80 -8.13
CA LEU A 142 -16.06 12.69 -7.14
C LEU A 142 -17.33 13.45 -7.54
N ILE A 143 -17.42 13.96 -8.77
CA ILE A 143 -18.59 14.74 -9.22
C ILE A 143 -19.85 13.86 -9.32
N SER A 144 -19.69 12.59 -9.67
CA SER A 144 -20.77 11.62 -9.75
C SER A 144 -20.27 10.22 -9.40
N GLN A 145 -21.19 9.31 -9.04
CA GLN A 145 -20.81 7.90 -8.86
C GLN A 145 -20.37 7.23 -10.16
N GLU A 146 -20.76 7.75 -11.34
CA GLU A 146 -20.29 7.24 -12.62
C GLU A 146 -18.81 7.55 -12.83
N ASP A 147 -18.39 8.78 -12.53
CA ASP A 147 -16.99 9.19 -12.61
C ASP A 147 -16.12 8.46 -11.58
N VAL A 148 -16.66 8.23 -10.37
CA VAL A 148 -16.02 7.39 -9.36
C VAL A 148 -15.77 5.98 -9.88
N ARG A 149 -16.79 5.33 -10.44
CA ARG A 149 -16.66 3.97 -11.00
C ARG A 149 -15.67 3.94 -12.14
N LYS A 150 -15.74 4.91 -13.07
CA LYS A 150 -14.81 5.03 -14.19
C LYS A 150 -13.35 5.10 -13.72
N PHE A 151 -13.07 5.88 -12.68
CA PHE A 151 -11.73 5.96 -12.11
C PHE A 151 -11.29 4.66 -11.43
N ALA A 152 -12.16 4.06 -10.61
CA ALA A 152 -11.87 2.78 -9.94
C ALA A 152 -11.65 1.64 -10.95
N ASP A 153 -12.51 1.53 -11.96
CA ASP A 153 -12.40 0.53 -13.02
C ASP A 153 -11.08 0.67 -13.78
N ALA A 154 -10.64 1.91 -14.06
CA ALA A 154 -9.35 2.15 -14.70
C ALA A 154 -8.17 1.65 -13.84
N LEU A 155 -8.21 1.86 -12.52
CA LEU A 155 -7.20 1.32 -11.59
C LEU A 155 -7.20 -0.21 -11.57
N ILE A 156 -8.37 -0.84 -11.63
CA ILE A 156 -8.51 -2.30 -11.69
C ILE A 156 -7.93 -2.84 -13.01
N VAL A 157 -8.23 -2.20 -14.14
CA VAL A 157 -7.69 -2.58 -15.45
C VAL A 157 -6.16 -2.51 -15.44
N VAL A 158 -5.58 -1.43 -14.93
CA VAL A 158 -4.13 -1.26 -14.82
C VAL A 158 -3.50 -2.35 -13.94
N ALA A 159 -4.05 -2.57 -12.74
CA ALA A 159 -3.55 -3.59 -11.81
C ALA A 159 -3.63 -5.00 -12.41
N LYS A 160 -4.75 -5.34 -13.05
CA LYS A 160 -4.96 -6.64 -13.68
C LYS A 160 -4.05 -6.85 -14.89
N PHE A 161 -3.84 -5.82 -15.70
CA PHE A 161 -3.00 -5.90 -16.89
C PHE A 161 -1.53 -6.11 -16.54
N TYR A 162 -0.99 -5.33 -15.61
CA TYR A 162 0.40 -5.45 -15.15
C TYR A 162 0.58 -6.47 -14.01
N LYS A 163 -0.51 -7.14 -13.60
CA LYS A 163 -0.54 -8.23 -12.63
C LYS A 163 0.16 -7.88 -11.31
N PHE A 164 -0.21 -6.76 -10.69
CA PHE A 164 0.15 -6.47 -9.29
C PHE A 164 -1.12 -6.44 -8.42
N ASP A 165 -0.95 -6.46 -7.11
CA ASP A 165 -1.98 -6.97 -6.20
C ASP A 165 -2.88 -5.89 -5.61
N GLY A 166 -2.80 -4.63 -6.06
CA GLY A 166 -3.69 -3.57 -5.61
C GLY A 166 -2.97 -2.27 -5.30
N TRP A 167 -3.50 -1.50 -4.34
CA TRP A 167 -3.20 -0.07 -4.23
C TRP A 167 -3.11 0.41 -2.77
N LEU A 168 -2.06 1.18 -2.48
CA LEU A 168 -2.09 2.16 -1.41
C LEU A 168 -2.80 3.43 -1.91
N LEU A 169 -3.83 3.88 -1.19
CA LEU A 169 -4.52 5.13 -1.42
C LEU A 169 -3.98 6.19 -0.45
N ASN A 170 -3.20 7.15 -0.94
CA ASN A 170 -2.67 8.26 -0.16
C ASN A 170 -3.24 9.60 -0.65
N ILE A 171 -4.35 10.04 -0.04
CA ILE A 171 -5.08 11.23 -0.48
C ILE A 171 -4.70 12.42 0.40
N GLU A 172 -3.70 13.17 -0.02
CA GLU A 172 -3.18 14.34 0.70
C GLU A 172 -3.79 15.65 0.20
N ASN A 173 -5.12 15.69 0.07
CA ASN A 173 -5.86 16.88 -0.32
C ASN A 173 -7.06 17.15 0.58
N VAL A 174 -7.48 18.40 0.63
CA VAL A 174 -8.81 18.76 1.12
C VAL A 174 -9.85 18.29 0.10
N ILE A 175 -10.90 17.66 0.59
CA ILE A 175 -12.04 17.18 -0.20
C ILE A 175 -13.27 17.97 0.26
N LYS A 176 -14.10 18.40 -0.69
CA LYS A 176 -15.32 19.12 -0.34
C LYS A 176 -16.23 18.21 0.47
N ASN A 177 -16.87 18.76 1.50
CA ASN A 177 -17.68 17.96 2.43
C ASN A 177 -18.79 17.20 1.70
N GLU A 178 -19.42 17.82 0.70
CA GLU A 178 -20.44 17.22 -0.15
C GLU A 178 -19.94 16.03 -1.00
N GLN A 179 -18.64 15.90 -1.22
CA GLN A 179 -18.03 14.82 -2.01
C GLN A 179 -17.54 13.64 -1.17
N ILE A 180 -17.56 13.72 0.17
CA ILE A 180 -17.02 12.67 1.03
C ILE A 180 -17.73 11.34 0.84
N ASN A 181 -19.06 11.36 0.67
CA ASN A 181 -19.81 10.14 0.40
C ASN A 181 -19.35 9.45 -0.89
N ASN A 182 -18.98 10.23 -1.92
CA ASN A 182 -18.44 9.69 -3.16
C ASN A 182 -17.00 9.17 -2.97
N LEU A 183 -16.21 9.75 -2.08
CA LEU A 183 -14.89 9.23 -1.76
C LEU A 183 -14.96 7.90 -0.99
N ILE A 184 -15.85 7.80 0.01
CA ILE A 184 -16.11 6.54 0.72
C ILE A 184 -16.64 5.49 -0.27
N TYR A 185 -17.54 5.89 -1.17
CA TYR A 185 -18.04 5.02 -2.24
C TYR A 185 -16.91 4.57 -3.18
N PHE A 186 -15.97 5.44 -3.54
CA PHE A 186 -14.79 5.08 -4.32
C PHE A 186 -13.97 3.97 -3.65
N VAL A 187 -13.62 4.16 -2.37
CA VAL A 187 -12.84 3.17 -1.61
C VAL A 187 -13.57 1.84 -1.55
N LYS A 188 -14.87 1.86 -1.25
CA LYS A 188 -15.71 0.65 -1.23
C LYS A 188 -15.75 -0.04 -2.59
N TYR A 189 -16.10 0.69 -3.63
CA TYR A 189 -16.29 0.15 -4.97
C TYR A 189 -14.98 -0.42 -5.52
N LEU A 190 -13.86 0.29 -5.35
CA LEU A 190 -12.55 -0.20 -5.75
C LEU A 190 -12.19 -1.51 -5.02
N THR A 191 -12.37 -1.55 -3.70
CA THR A 191 -12.07 -2.74 -2.88
C THR A 191 -12.93 -3.94 -3.29
N ASP A 192 -14.25 -3.77 -3.38
CA ASP A 192 -15.14 -4.88 -3.72
C ASP A 192 -14.82 -5.44 -5.12
N ASN A 193 -14.59 -4.58 -6.12
CA ASN A 193 -14.42 -5.01 -7.51
C ASN A 193 -12.99 -5.48 -7.83
N ILE A 194 -11.96 -5.00 -7.12
CA ILE A 194 -10.59 -5.49 -7.35
C ILE A 194 -10.45 -6.94 -6.90
N HIS A 195 -11.11 -7.33 -5.79
CA HIS A 195 -11.10 -8.72 -5.28
C HIS A 195 -11.74 -9.72 -6.25
N GLU A 196 -12.74 -9.29 -7.02
CA GLU A 196 -13.33 -10.09 -8.10
C GLU A 196 -12.38 -10.21 -9.32
N ALA A 197 -11.57 -9.17 -9.56
CA ALA A 197 -10.70 -9.09 -10.73
C ALA A 197 -9.33 -9.78 -10.52
N ILE A 198 -8.82 -9.73 -9.29
CA ILE A 198 -7.48 -10.15 -8.89
C ILE A 198 -7.61 -10.92 -7.56
N LYS A 199 -7.31 -12.21 -7.60
CA LYS A 199 -7.33 -13.04 -6.38
C LYS A 199 -6.31 -12.51 -5.38
N ASP A 200 -6.68 -12.47 -4.11
CA ASP A 200 -5.84 -12.05 -3.00
C ASP A 200 -5.35 -10.59 -3.11
N SER A 201 -6.06 -9.72 -3.85
CA SER A 201 -5.73 -8.30 -3.92
C SER A 201 -5.81 -7.59 -2.56
N GLU A 202 -5.35 -6.34 -2.50
CA GLU A 202 -5.33 -5.54 -1.28
C GLU A 202 -5.42 -4.03 -1.58
N ILE A 203 -6.34 -3.35 -0.90
CA ILE A 203 -6.50 -1.90 -0.87
C ILE A 203 -6.21 -1.39 0.54
N ILE A 204 -5.18 -0.55 0.65
CA ILE A 204 -4.76 0.07 1.91
C ILE A 204 -5.06 1.56 1.87
N TRP A 205 -5.76 2.07 2.88
CA TRP A 205 -5.99 3.50 3.07
C TRP A 205 -4.90 4.14 3.93
N TYR A 206 -4.28 5.23 3.49
CA TYR A 206 -3.39 6.02 4.36
C TYR A 206 -4.20 6.99 5.22
N ASP A 207 -3.91 7.07 6.52
CA ASP A 207 -4.55 7.96 7.49
C ASP A 207 -4.31 9.44 7.16
N SER A 208 -5.11 10.00 6.25
CA SER A 208 -4.89 11.29 5.61
C SER A 208 -6.12 12.21 5.73
N VAL A 209 -7.03 12.18 4.75
CA VAL A 209 -8.27 12.96 4.78
C VAL A 209 -9.29 12.34 5.73
N THR A 210 -10.00 13.19 6.48
CA THR A 210 -11.06 12.78 7.42
C THR A 210 -12.40 12.62 6.70
N ASN A 211 -13.39 12.02 7.37
CA ASN A 211 -14.78 11.96 6.92
C ASN A 211 -15.50 13.32 6.90
N GLU A 212 -14.81 14.41 7.24
CA GLU A 212 -15.28 15.78 7.04
C GLU A 212 -14.65 16.42 5.79
N GLY A 213 -13.68 15.74 5.16
CA GLY A 213 -12.93 16.20 4.00
C GLY A 213 -11.70 17.05 4.32
N THR A 214 -11.33 17.15 5.60
CA THR A 214 -10.14 17.88 6.01
C THR A 214 -8.92 16.97 5.95
N LEU A 215 -7.82 17.44 5.34
CA LEU A 215 -6.53 16.76 5.41
C LEU A 215 -5.98 16.86 6.84
N ASN A 216 -6.01 15.76 7.60
CA ASN A 216 -5.56 15.73 8.99
C ASN A 216 -5.25 14.30 9.44
N TRP A 217 -3.96 13.97 9.56
CA TRP A 217 -3.49 12.66 10.03
C TRP A 217 -3.83 12.44 11.52
N GLN A 218 -4.64 11.42 11.83
CA GLN A 218 -5.09 11.16 13.20
C GLN A 218 -4.01 10.46 14.04
N ASN A 219 -3.14 9.69 13.40
CA ASN A 219 -2.16 8.78 14.00
C ASN A 219 -2.81 7.70 14.88
N GLU A 220 -4.08 7.40 14.60
CA GLU A 220 -4.91 6.38 15.25
C GLU A 220 -6.11 6.08 14.34
N LEU A 221 -6.71 4.90 14.51
CA LEU A 221 -8.04 4.63 13.99
C LEU A 221 -9.07 5.26 14.96
N ASN A 222 -9.88 6.19 14.46
CA ASN A 222 -10.93 6.85 15.24
C ASN A 222 -12.15 7.20 14.36
N ASN A 223 -13.14 7.87 14.95
CA ASN A 223 -14.39 8.24 14.26
C ASN A 223 -14.21 9.12 13.01
N LYS A 224 -13.01 9.70 12.78
CA LYS A 224 -12.73 10.55 11.62
C LYS A 224 -12.20 9.79 10.40
N ASN A 225 -11.69 8.57 10.58
CA ASN A 225 -11.16 7.74 9.48
C ASN A 225 -11.74 6.32 9.44
N ILE A 226 -12.60 5.96 10.42
CA ILE A 226 -13.25 4.66 10.51
C ILE A 226 -14.05 4.30 9.24
N ASP A 227 -14.70 5.27 8.60
CA ASP A 227 -15.50 5.01 7.40
C ASP A 227 -14.63 4.51 6.23
N PHE A 228 -13.39 4.99 6.09
CA PHE A 228 -12.47 4.48 5.09
C PHE A 228 -11.97 3.09 5.45
N PHE A 229 -11.55 2.89 6.72
CA PHE A 229 -11.09 1.60 7.20
C PHE A 229 -12.12 0.50 6.96
N LEU A 230 -13.40 0.74 7.27
CA LEU A 230 -14.48 -0.24 7.10
C LEU A 230 -14.77 -0.62 5.64
N ASN A 231 -14.29 0.17 4.68
CA ASN A 231 -14.56 -0.02 3.25
C ASN A 231 -13.31 -0.44 2.45
N CYS A 232 -12.22 -0.83 3.13
CA CYS A 232 -10.99 -1.36 2.52
C CYS A 232 -10.35 -2.47 3.38
N ASP A 233 -9.27 -3.08 2.88
CA ASP A 233 -8.60 -4.20 3.52
C ASP A 233 -7.75 -3.80 4.74
N GLY A 234 -7.26 -2.56 4.77
CA GLY A 234 -6.51 -2.07 5.91
C GLY A 234 -6.26 -0.56 5.91
N ILE A 235 -5.85 -0.05 7.08
CA ILE A 235 -5.45 1.34 7.26
C ILE A 235 -3.98 1.42 7.63
N TYR A 236 -3.25 2.31 6.97
CA TYR A 236 -1.87 2.65 7.29
C TYR A 236 -1.84 3.98 8.06
N LEU A 237 -1.67 3.89 9.38
CA LEU A 237 -1.67 5.03 10.28
C LEU A 237 -0.42 5.89 10.10
N ASN A 238 -0.57 7.20 10.24
CA ASN A 238 0.57 8.11 10.26
C ASN A 238 1.45 7.89 11.50
N TYR A 239 2.72 8.33 11.43
CA TYR A 239 3.79 7.92 12.33
C TYR A 239 3.89 8.67 13.68
N ASN A 240 3.02 9.65 13.98
CA ASN A 240 3.03 10.40 15.24
C ASN A 240 2.05 9.84 16.30
N TRP A 241 2.03 8.53 16.46
CA TRP A 241 1.16 7.81 17.40
C TRP A 241 1.80 7.68 18.80
N ASN A 242 1.01 7.28 19.78
CA ASN A 242 1.47 6.94 21.13
C ASN A 242 0.67 5.74 21.66
N LYS A 243 1.03 5.22 22.85
CA LYS A 243 0.38 4.04 23.43
C LYS A 243 -1.14 4.17 23.54
N SER A 244 -1.66 5.28 24.05
CA SER A 244 -3.11 5.50 24.19
C SER A 244 -3.82 5.50 22.83
N LYS A 245 -3.19 6.09 21.80
CA LYS A 245 -3.71 6.07 20.43
C LYS A 245 -3.79 4.66 19.83
N LEU A 246 -2.79 3.82 20.13
CA LEU A 246 -2.83 2.41 19.70
C LEU A 246 -3.91 1.61 20.44
N GLU A 247 -4.06 1.82 21.75
CA GLU A 247 -5.12 1.21 22.55
C GLU A 247 -6.52 1.62 22.05
N ASN A 248 -6.72 2.89 21.69
CA ASN A 248 -7.95 3.38 21.07
C ASN A 248 -8.23 2.69 19.74
N SER A 249 -7.20 2.59 18.88
CA SER A 249 -7.30 1.97 17.56
C SER A 249 -7.70 0.49 17.68
N TYR A 250 -7.04 -0.23 18.60
CA TYR A 250 -7.35 -1.63 18.92
C TYR A 250 -8.82 -1.78 19.39
N ALA A 251 -9.23 -0.97 20.37
CA ALA A 251 -10.58 -1.03 20.91
C ALA A 251 -11.65 -0.74 19.84
N LEU A 252 -11.42 0.27 18.99
CA LEU A 252 -12.36 0.63 17.94
C LEU A 252 -12.47 -0.46 16.86
N ALA A 253 -11.36 -1.03 16.40
CA ALA A 253 -11.40 -2.16 15.46
C ALA A 253 -12.17 -3.36 16.03
N LYS A 254 -11.91 -3.72 17.29
CA LYS A 254 -12.66 -4.79 17.97
C LYS A 254 -14.15 -4.47 18.09
N ASN A 255 -14.53 -3.23 18.42
CA ASN A 255 -15.93 -2.82 18.49
C ASN A 255 -16.67 -2.93 17.15
N HIS A 256 -15.95 -2.81 16.02
CA HIS A 256 -16.49 -2.98 14.67
C HIS A 256 -16.29 -4.39 14.09
N ASN A 257 -15.84 -5.37 14.90
CA ASN A 257 -15.52 -6.74 14.46
C ASN A 257 -14.50 -6.80 13.31
N ARG A 258 -13.59 -5.83 13.24
CA ARG A 258 -12.48 -5.83 12.28
C ARG A 258 -11.24 -6.47 12.89
N ASN A 259 -10.45 -7.10 12.03
CA ASN A 259 -9.18 -7.67 12.45
C ASN A 259 -8.23 -6.52 12.82
N VAL A 260 -7.61 -6.62 13.99
CA VAL A 260 -6.65 -5.61 14.46
C VAL A 260 -5.37 -5.63 13.60
N HIS A 261 -5.09 -6.74 12.94
CA HIS A 261 -4.00 -6.89 11.97
C HIS A 261 -4.26 -6.19 10.63
N ASP A 262 -5.43 -5.55 10.45
CA ASP A 262 -5.72 -4.64 9.34
C ASP A 262 -5.24 -3.20 9.62
N ILE A 263 -4.76 -2.93 10.83
CA ILE A 263 -4.18 -1.64 11.21
C ILE A 263 -2.65 -1.74 11.11
N TYR A 264 -2.09 -1.08 10.10
CA TYR A 264 -0.65 -0.92 9.94
C TYR A 264 -0.19 0.35 10.65
N VAL A 265 0.72 0.23 11.60
CA VAL A 265 1.19 1.37 12.39
C VAL A 265 2.43 1.99 11.76
N GLY A 266 2.32 3.25 11.32
CA GLY A 266 3.37 4.01 10.67
C GLY A 266 4.67 4.07 11.46
N LEU A 267 5.76 3.70 10.82
CA LEU A 267 7.12 3.89 11.32
C LEU A 267 7.93 4.66 10.28
N ASP A 268 8.17 5.94 10.54
CA ASP A 268 9.08 6.72 9.70
C ASP A 268 10.54 6.42 10.09
N VAL A 269 11.21 5.63 9.26
CA VAL A 269 12.62 5.27 9.43
C VAL A 269 13.56 6.47 9.29
N TRP A 270 13.10 7.60 8.72
CA TRP A 270 13.84 8.86 8.72
C TRP A 270 13.74 9.63 10.04
N GLY A 271 12.81 9.23 10.93
CA GLY A 271 12.72 9.73 12.29
C GLY A 271 11.91 11.02 12.48
N ARG A 272 11.06 11.41 11.51
CA ARG A 272 10.23 12.62 11.64
C ARG A 272 9.07 12.32 12.59
N GLY A 273 9.20 12.71 13.86
CA GLY A 273 8.12 12.63 14.86
C GLY A 273 7.77 11.23 15.38
N CYS A 274 8.38 10.19 14.83
CA CYS A 274 8.20 8.81 15.27
C CYS A 274 8.84 8.54 16.64
N PRO A 275 8.20 7.76 17.53
CA PRO A 275 8.86 7.21 18.71
C PRO A 275 10.19 6.55 18.35
N GLY A 276 11.23 6.74 19.15
CA GLY A 276 12.59 6.25 18.87
C GLY A 276 13.43 7.10 17.90
N GLY A 277 12.85 8.05 17.16
CA GLY A 277 13.61 9.02 16.35
C GLY A 277 14.23 8.45 15.05
N GLY A 278 13.74 7.31 14.57
CA GLY A 278 14.15 6.70 13.28
C GLY A 278 15.51 5.99 13.29
N GLY A 279 16.01 5.68 12.09
CA GLY A 279 17.27 4.97 11.88
C GLY A 279 17.31 3.61 12.60
N PHE A 280 18.44 3.27 13.22
CA PHE A 280 18.57 2.03 13.98
C PHE A 280 17.69 1.97 15.24
N ASN A 281 17.22 3.12 15.74
CA ASN A 281 16.33 3.19 16.89
C ASN A 281 14.88 2.83 16.56
N SER A 282 14.55 2.65 15.28
CA SER A 282 13.26 2.09 14.85
C SER A 282 12.96 0.72 15.47
N THR A 283 13.97 -0.01 15.92
CA THR A 283 13.79 -1.27 16.67
C THR A 283 13.09 -1.08 18.02
N TYR A 284 13.25 0.08 18.67
CA TYR A 284 12.61 0.40 19.95
C TYR A 284 11.08 0.40 19.84
N VAL A 285 10.59 0.80 18.67
CA VAL A 285 9.17 0.91 18.35
C VAL A 285 8.49 -0.47 18.29
N ILE A 286 9.21 -1.49 17.83
CA ILE A 286 8.69 -2.85 17.68
C ILE A 286 8.26 -3.45 19.03
N ILE A 287 8.94 -3.08 20.12
CA ILE A 287 8.59 -3.50 21.48
C ILE A 287 7.21 -2.96 21.90
N MET A 288 6.82 -1.80 21.38
CA MET A 288 5.54 -1.16 21.74
C MET A 288 4.32 -1.81 21.07
N PHE A 289 4.52 -2.66 20.05
CA PHE A 289 3.45 -3.37 19.34
C PHE A 289 3.03 -4.69 20.00
N HIS A 290 3.73 -5.13 21.06
CA HIS A 290 3.43 -6.37 21.78
C HIS A 290 2.44 -6.17 22.96
N ILE A 291 1.56 -5.18 22.86
CA ILE A 291 0.50 -4.86 23.85
C ILE A 291 -0.84 -5.32 23.27
#